data_AF-A0A9D6YEW7-F1
#
_entry.id   AF-A0A9D6YEW7-F1
#
_cell.length_a   1.000
_cell.length_b   1.000
_cell.length_c   1.000
_cell.angle_alpha   90.00
_cell.angle_beta   90.00
_cell.angle_gamma   90.00
#
_symmetry.space_group_name_H-M   'P 1'
#
loop_
_entity.id
_entity.type
_entity.pdbx_description
1 polymer ?
#
loop_
_entity_poly.entity_id
_entity_poly.type
_entity_poly.pdbx_seq_one_letter_code
_entity_poly.pdbx_strand_id
1 'polypeptide(L)'
;MLVVHSLGPTEAMDMKEVYALCCKPGDTCLDVGANVDQTARLVAPLVGSSGRCVSFECHPGHFAALSRLATAESFRNVEPYCRALSSDVGHAVMFFGEDPDAAEASTLMPELANPARLGRRIGRLKVETDTIDRFCAERNYRPALIKVDVEGAEEHVFAGARTVLLDNLPHVVFEFGHGFADGRTPGHFQLLGEFGYRLFIVDLTYFRNRPARFRDLSDTLVEATPADLLRNATSGGNILALHVDKWAEVLRETKTMSFTAAEQRVVFTAPSLKGRLASTLHRAEVDMLNGVASGYRAVRSVAVGVARYILKRGVK
;
A
#
# COMPACT_ATOMS: atom_id res chain seq x y z
N MET A 1 -38.90 14.21 -16.67
CA MET A 1 -37.99 14.89 -15.73
C MET A 1 -37.36 13.80 -14.87
N LEU A 2 -36.21 13.28 -15.32
CA LEU A 2 -35.52 12.15 -14.70
C LEU A 2 -34.35 12.72 -13.89
N VAL A 3 -34.36 12.48 -12.58
CA VAL A 3 -33.29 12.89 -11.67
C VAL A 3 -32.04 12.09 -12.03
N VAL A 4 -31.00 12.79 -12.48
CA VAL A 4 -29.67 12.22 -12.68
C VAL A 4 -29.03 12.09 -11.30
N HIS A 5 -28.93 10.87 -10.78
CA HIS A 5 -27.95 10.60 -9.74
C HIS A 5 -26.57 10.62 -10.40
N SER A 6 -25.78 11.63 -10.05
CA SER A 6 -24.34 11.69 -10.30
C SER A 6 -23.70 10.41 -9.77
N LEU A 7 -23.31 9.49 -10.67
CA LEU A 7 -22.30 8.49 -10.34
C LEU A 7 -20.99 9.25 -10.13
N GLY A 8 -20.51 9.26 -8.89
CA GLY A 8 -19.38 10.06 -8.43
C GLY A 8 -18.04 9.70 -9.09
N PRO A 9 -16.95 10.41 -8.73
CA PRO A 9 -15.65 10.24 -9.35
C PRO A 9 -15.11 8.82 -9.11
N THR A 10 -14.79 8.12 -10.20
CA THR A 10 -13.97 6.89 -10.30
C THR A 10 -13.17 6.55 -9.03
N GLU A 11 -13.57 5.47 -8.34
CA GLU A 11 -13.09 5.05 -7.01
C GLU A 11 -11.61 4.61 -7.05
N ALA A 12 -10.85 4.96 -6.02
CA ALA A 12 -9.46 4.54 -5.83
C ALA A 12 -9.37 3.07 -5.40
N MET A 13 -8.21 2.42 -5.58
CA MET A 13 -7.99 1.08 -5.04
C MET A 13 -7.98 1.14 -3.50
N ASP A 14 -8.77 0.28 -2.85
CA ASP A 14 -8.74 0.19 -1.37
C ASP A 14 -7.35 -0.32 -0.95
N MET A 15 -6.76 0.27 0.10
CA MET A 15 -5.48 -0.19 0.66
C MET A 15 -5.51 -1.68 1.02
N LYS A 16 -6.68 -2.23 1.38
CA LYS A 16 -6.83 -3.68 1.56
C LYS A 16 -6.51 -4.49 0.30
N GLU A 17 -6.90 -4.00 -0.87
CA GLU A 17 -6.62 -4.64 -2.17
C GLU A 17 -5.14 -4.49 -2.52
N VAL A 18 -4.54 -3.33 -2.25
CA VAL A 18 -3.10 -3.12 -2.39
C VAL A 18 -2.32 -4.10 -1.52
N TYR A 19 -2.71 -4.29 -0.26
CA TYR A 19 -2.05 -5.25 0.63
C TYR A 19 -2.29 -6.69 0.19
N ALA A 20 -3.47 -7.03 -0.31
CA ALA A 20 -3.76 -8.36 -0.85
C ALA A 20 -2.95 -8.70 -2.11
N LEU A 21 -2.53 -7.70 -2.88
CA LEU A 21 -1.57 -7.84 -3.99
C LEU A 21 -0.13 -8.05 -3.53
N CYS A 22 0.19 -7.71 -2.28
CA CYS A 22 1.56 -7.65 -1.78
C CYS A 22 1.90 -8.75 -0.77
N CYS A 23 0.92 -9.52 -0.30
CA CYS A 23 1.15 -10.58 0.69
C CYS A 23 0.15 -11.73 0.56
N LYS A 24 0.54 -12.88 1.09
CA LYS A 24 -0.18 -14.15 0.99
C LYS A 24 -0.24 -14.83 2.37
N PRO A 25 -1.12 -15.82 2.54
CA PRO A 25 -1.15 -16.62 3.77
C PRO A 25 0.23 -17.23 4.09
N GLY A 26 0.70 -17.06 5.32
CA GLY A 26 2.03 -17.50 5.77
C GLY A 26 3.13 -16.44 5.69
N ASP A 27 2.90 -15.32 5.01
CA ASP A 27 3.92 -14.28 4.86
C ASP A 27 4.17 -13.52 6.17
N THR A 28 5.35 -12.92 6.25
CA THR A 28 5.69 -11.90 7.25
C THR A 28 5.55 -10.52 6.62
N CYS A 29 4.83 -9.62 7.28
CA CYS A 29 4.68 -8.23 6.85
C CYS A 29 5.17 -7.30 7.96
N LEU A 30 5.87 -6.24 7.60
CA LEU A 30 6.27 -5.18 8.53
C LEU A 30 5.35 -3.97 8.34
N ASP A 31 4.93 -3.37 9.44
CA ASP A 31 4.10 -2.18 9.52
C ASP A 31 4.83 -1.14 10.37
N VAL A 32 5.50 -0.20 9.71
CA VAL A 32 6.45 0.73 10.32
C VAL A 32 5.78 2.09 10.50
N GLY A 33 5.60 2.52 11.75
CA GLY A 33 4.75 3.65 12.08
C GLY A 33 3.27 3.24 12.10
N ALA A 34 2.98 2.17 12.83
CA ALA A 34 1.66 1.53 12.87
C ALA A 34 0.56 2.44 13.45
N ASN A 35 0.93 3.53 14.11
CA ASN A 35 0.03 4.44 14.79
C ASN A 35 -0.88 3.62 15.72
N VAL A 36 -2.21 3.68 15.54
CA VAL A 36 -3.13 2.93 16.39
C VAL A 36 -3.19 1.43 16.06
N ASP A 37 -3.61 1.05 14.85
CA ASP A 37 -3.73 -0.35 14.41
C ASP A 37 -4.27 -0.56 12.97
N GLN A 38 -4.46 0.50 12.16
CA GLN A 38 -5.24 0.42 10.92
C GLN A 38 -4.64 -0.59 9.91
N THR A 39 -3.33 -0.51 9.66
CA THR A 39 -2.64 -1.44 8.77
C THR A 39 -2.69 -2.86 9.30
N ALA A 40 -2.42 -3.07 10.59
CA ALA A 40 -2.48 -4.39 11.22
C ALA A 40 -3.86 -5.05 11.06
N ARG A 41 -4.96 -4.29 11.16
CA ARG A 41 -6.33 -4.80 10.94
C ARG A 41 -6.58 -5.29 9.51
N LEU A 42 -5.90 -4.71 8.53
CA LEU A 42 -6.02 -5.09 7.13
C LEU A 42 -5.09 -6.25 6.77
N VAL A 43 -3.84 -6.21 7.25
CA VAL A 43 -2.78 -7.16 6.87
C VAL A 43 -2.87 -8.49 7.63
N ALA A 44 -3.15 -8.46 8.94
CA ALA A 44 -3.16 -9.68 9.75
C ALA A 44 -4.16 -10.75 9.25
N PRO A 45 -5.38 -10.41 8.79
CA PRO A 45 -6.28 -11.40 8.18
C PRO A 45 -5.79 -11.95 6.84
N LEU A 46 -5.05 -11.16 6.05
CA LEU A 46 -4.55 -11.57 4.73
C LEU A 46 -3.44 -12.63 4.85
N VAL A 47 -2.51 -12.45 5.80
CA VAL A 47 -1.42 -13.40 6.03
C VAL A 47 -1.84 -14.63 6.86
N GLY A 48 -3.00 -14.56 7.50
CA GLY A 48 -3.57 -15.67 8.27
C GLY A 48 -2.73 -16.09 9.48
N SER A 49 -3.18 -17.14 10.18
CA SER A 49 -2.59 -17.60 11.44
C SER A 49 -1.18 -18.21 11.31
N SER A 50 -0.77 -18.61 10.10
CA SER A 50 0.58 -19.09 9.81
C SER A 50 1.56 -17.96 9.45
N GLY A 51 1.04 -16.78 9.10
CA GLY A 51 1.82 -15.58 8.84
C GLY A 51 1.89 -14.66 10.05
N ARG A 52 2.45 -13.47 9.87
CA ARG A 52 2.56 -12.46 10.94
C ARG A 52 2.57 -11.03 10.41
N CYS A 53 1.97 -10.12 11.17
CA CYS A 53 2.07 -8.67 10.99
C CYS A 53 2.91 -8.10 12.13
N VAL A 54 4.13 -7.70 11.85
CA VAL A 54 5.04 -7.10 12.83
C VAL A 54 4.90 -5.59 12.76
N SER A 55 4.29 -5.01 13.78
CA SER A 55 3.92 -3.58 13.80
C SER A 55 4.80 -2.81 14.78
N PHE A 56 5.40 -1.72 14.31
CA PHE A 56 6.29 -0.84 15.08
C PHE A 56 5.62 0.50 15.30
N GLU A 57 5.49 0.91 16.56
CA GLU A 57 4.95 2.21 16.95
C GLU A 57 5.72 2.74 18.16
N CYS A 58 6.30 3.94 18.06
CA CYS A 58 7.13 4.50 19.14
C CYS A 58 6.38 5.39 20.13
N HIS A 59 5.19 5.90 19.77
CA HIS A 59 4.34 6.66 20.66
C HIS A 59 3.63 5.72 21.66
N PRO A 60 3.90 5.80 22.98
CA PRO A 60 3.40 4.82 23.94
C PRO A 60 1.87 4.74 24.00
N GLY A 61 1.17 5.86 23.80
CA GLY A 61 -0.30 5.89 23.78
C GLY A 61 -0.89 5.14 22.58
N HIS A 62 -0.21 5.19 21.43
CA HIS A 62 -0.62 4.51 20.20
C HIS A 62 -0.26 3.04 20.24
N PHE A 63 0.97 2.75 20.68
CA PHE A 63 1.42 1.40 20.96
C PHE A 63 0.49 0.64 21.92
N ALA A 64 -0.12 1.33 22.89
CA ALA A 64 -1.10 0.71 23.78
C ALA A 64 -2.38 0.25 23.05
N ALA A 65 -2.84 0.97 22.02
CA ALA A 65 -3.97 0.54 21.19
C ALA A 65 -3.58 -0.68 20.33
N LEU A 66 -2.42 -0.62 19.67
CA LEU A 66 -1.85 -1.72 18.89
C LEU A 66 -1.67 -2.99 19.74
N SER A 67 -1.16 -2.82 20.97
CA SER A 67 -0.99 -3.93 21.92
C SER A 67 -2.31 -4.57 22.31
N ARG A 68 -3.37 -3.77 22.52
CA ARG A 68 -4.70 -4.30 22.78
C ARG A 68 -5.21 -5.12 21.59
N LEU A 69 -5.00 -4.67 20.36
CA LEU A 69 -5.35 -5.45 19.17
C LEU A 69 -4.68 -6.83 19.19
N ALA A 70 -3.37 -6.90 19.44
CA ALA A 70 -2.62 -8.16 19.47
C ALA A 70 -3.11 -9.15 20.55
N THR A 71 -3.83 -8.67 21.58
CA THR A 71 -4.44 -9.54 22.58
C THR A 71 -5.77 -10.18 22.14
N ALA A 72 -6.39 -9.71 21.05
CA ALA A 72 -7.62 -10.27 20.52
C ALA A 72 -7.36 -11.61 19.81
N GLU A 73 -8.29 -12.55 19.93
CA GLU A 73 -8.17 -13.89 19.35
C GLU A 73 -7.98 -13.86 17.82
N SER A 74 -8.68 -12.95 17.14
CA SER A 74 -8.60 -12.78 15.69
C SER A 74 -7.29 -12.15 15.19
N PHE A 75 -6.43 -11.67 16.09
CA PHE A 75 -5.21 -10.91 15.77
C PHE A 75 -3.97 -11.45 16.50
N ARG A 76 -3.98 -12.74 16.87
CA ARG A 76 -2.85 -13.42 17.53
C ARG A 76 -1.55 -13.43 16.72
N ASN A 77 -1.65 -13.16 15.42
CA ASN A 77 -0.53 -13.04 14.50
C ASN A 77 -0.01 -11.59 14.35
N VAL A 78 -0.49 -10.65 15.18
CA VAL A 78 0.09 -9.30 15.28
C VAL A 78 1.18 -9.29 16.35
N GLU A 79 2.38 -8.85 15.99
CA GLU A 79 3.53 -8.71 16.90
C GLU A 79 3.87 -7.22 17.09
N PRO A 80 3.43 -6.58 18.18
CA PRO A 80 3.65 -5.15 18.40
C PRO A 80 5.01 -4.87 19.05
N TYR A 81 5.71 -3.83 18.58
CA TYR A 81 6.98 -3.36 19.14
C TYR A 81 6.94 -1.84 19.41
N CYS A 82 7.27 -1.45 20.65
CA CYS A 82 7.27 -0.04 21.08
C CYS A 82 8.60 0.65 20.73
N ARG A 83 8.90 0.79 19.43
CA ARG A 83 10.18 1.29 18.90
C ARG A 83 9.99 1.96 17.56
N ALA A 84 10.83 2.93 17.25
CA ALA A 84 10.90 3.50 15.91
C ALA A 84 11.91 2.72 15.07
N LEU A 85 11.63 2.53 13.79
CA LEU A 85 12.65 2.06 12.84
C LEU A 85 13.31 3.24 12.15
N SER A 86 14.63 3.19 12.00
CA SER A 86 15.44 4.29 11.47
C SER A 86 16.73 3.73 10.84
N SER A 87 17.70 4.60 10.53
CA SER A 87 18.99 4.22 9.98
C SER A 87 19.92 3.59 11.01
N ASP A 88 19.68 3.84 12.30
CA ASP A 88 20.60 3.49 13.38
C ASP A 88 19.88 2.93 14.61
N VAL A 89 20.54 1.98 15.28
CA VAL A 89 20.09 1.43 16.57
C VAL A 89 20.46 2.39 17.69
N GLY A 90 19.55 2.59 18.64
CA GLY A 90 19.81 3.39 19.82
C GLY A 90 18.57 4.10 20.31
N HIS A 91 18.64 5.43 20.35
CA HIS A 91 17.52 6.26 20.77
C HIS A 91 17.45 7.53 19.93
N ALA A 92 16.22 8.00 19.69
CA ALA A 92 15.93 9.28 19.06
C ALA A 92 14.95 10.09 19.91
N VAL A 93 14.78 11.37 19.56
CA VAL A 93 13.70 12.19 20.10
C VAL A 93 12.56 12.16 19.09
N MET A 94 11.43 11.60 19.52
CA MET A 94 10.17 11.72 18.81
C MET A 94 9.50 13.02 19.19
N PHE A 95 8.96 13.71 18.20
CA PHE A 95 8.16 14.91 18.33
C PHE A 95 6.71 14.60 17.97
N PHE A 96 5.77 15.12 18.74
CA PHE A 96 4.34 14.85 18.55
C PHE A 96 3.51 16.03 19.04
N GLY A 97 2.27 16.18 18.56
CA GLY A 97 1.35 17.19 19.08
C GLY A 97 0.79 16.78 20.44
N GLU A 98 0.72 17.72 21.40
CA GLU A 98 0.26 17.41 22.77
C GLU A 98 -1.28 17.24 22.89
N ASP A 99 -2.07 17.70 21.91
CA ASP A 99 -3.53 17.55 21.95
C ASP A 99 -3.97 16.12 21.60
N PRO A 100 -5.07 15.59 22.18
CA PRO A 100 -5.54 14.22 21.92
C PRO A 100 -5.84 13.93 20.44
N ASP A 101 -6.29 14.94 19.69
CA ASP A 101 -6.57 14.87 18.25
C ASP A 101 -5.32 15.12 17.39
N ALA A 102 -4.11 15.12 17.98
CA ALA A 102 -2.86 15.54 17.35
C ALA A 102 -1.80 14.46 17.18
N ALA A 103 -2.05 13.28 17.75
CA ALA A 103 -1.04 12.25 17.81
C ALA A 103 -0.76 11.62 16.42
N GLU A 104 -1.62 11.91 15.43
CA GLU A 104 -1.48 11.56 14.01
C GLU A 104 -0.23 12.15 13.32
N ALA A 105 0.50 13.09 13.93
CA ALA A 105 1.68 13.73 13.32
C ALA A 105 2.99 13.49 14.11
N SER A 106 3.20 12.25 14.57
CA SER A 106 4.40 11.88 15.31
C SER A 106 5.57 11.64 14.34
N THR A 107 6.69 12.36 14.53
CA THR A 107 7.84 12.29 13.62
C THR A 107 9.17 12.27 14.38
N LEU A 108 10.20 11.66 13.79
CA LEU A 108 11.58 11.78 14.25
C LEU A 108 12.31 12.99 13.65
N MET A 109 11.67 13.73 12.74
CA MET A 109 12.28 14.84 12.00
C MET A 109 12.05 16.17 12.73
N PRO A 110 13.05 16.74 13.43
CA PRO A 110 12.88 17.97 14.22
C PRO A 110 12.45 19.18 13.39
N GLU A 111 12.85 19.26 12.12
CA GLU A 111 12.49 20.32 11.19
C GLU A 111 11.02 20.30 10.78
N LEU A 112 10.36 19.13 10.87
CA LEU A 112 8.93 18.99 10.61
C LEU A 112 8.10 19.32 11.87
N ALA A 113 8.70 19.22 13.05
CA ALA A 113 8.09 19.47 14.36
C ALA A 113 8.00 20.98 14.72
N ASN A 114 7.35 21.77 13.86
CA ASN A 114 7.20 23.21 14.06
C ASN A 114 5.80 23.55 14.65
N PRO A 115 5.71 24.17 15.85
CA PRO A 115 4.44 24.58 16.45
C PRO A 115 3.59 25.50 15.56
N ALA A 116 4.22 26.39 14.79
CA ALA A 116 3.52 27.29 13.86
C ALA A 116 2.95 26.55 12.64
N ARG A 117 3.60 25.45 12.23
CA ARG A 117 3.11 24.57 11.15
C ARG A 117 1.98 23.68 11.63
N LEU A 118 2.13 23.12 12.84
CA LEU A 118 1.18 22.16 13.40
C LEU A 118 0.01 22.82 14.13
N GLY A 119 0.09 24.14 14.36
CA GLY A 119 -0.94 24.94 15.02
C GLY A 119 -1.14 24.59 16.50
N ARG A 120 -0.17 23.92 17.13
CA ARG A 120 -0.32 23.30 18.45
C ARG A 120 1.01 23.16 19.18
N ARG A 121 0.93 22.84 20.48
CA ARG A 121 2.11 22.56 21.32
C ARG A 121 2.75 21.23 20.93
N ILE A 122 4.08 21.19 21.01
CA ILE A 122 4.89 20.05 20.58
C ILE A 122 5.51 19.39 21.80
N GLY A 123 5.12 18.13 22.02
CA GLY A 123 5.73 17.22 22.97
C GLY A 123 7.01 16.62 22.42
N ARG A 124 7.87 16.14 23.33
CA ARG A 124 9.11 15.45 23.01
C ARG A 124 9.25 14.22 23.88
N LEU A 125 9.58 13.09 23.28
CA LEU A 125 9.78 11.84 23.99
C LEU A 125 11.03 11.14 23.46
N LYS A 126 11.88 10.67 24.37
CA LYS A 126 12.98 9.79 24.00
C LYS A 126 12.43 8.39 23.73
N VAL A 127 12.66 7.87 22.53
CA VAL A 127 12.19 6.56 22.09
C VAL A 127 13.36 5.68 21.68
N GLU A 128 13.20 4.36 21.80
CA GLU A 128 14.17 3.39 21.28
C GLU A 128 14.10 3.35 19.75
N THR A 129 15.26 3.21 19.10
CA THR A 129 15.37 3.00 17.65
C THR A 129 16.04 1.68 17.31
N ASP A 130 15.60 1.08 16.21
CA ASP A 130 16.22 -0.11 15.60
C ASP A 130 16.27 0.05 14.07
N THR A 131 16.94 -0.88 13.39
CA THR A 131 16.98 -0.94 11.92
C THR A 131 16.20 -2.16 11.43
N ILE A 132 15.58 -2.06 10.26
CA ILE A 132 14.88 -3.20 9.63
C ILE A 132 15.87 -4.35 9.40
N ASP A 133 17.08 -4.05 8.91
CA ASP A 133 18.11 -5.05 8.62
C ASP A 133 18.49 -5.85 9.87
N ARG A 134 18.81 -5.16 10.97
CA ARG A 134 19.16 -5.83 12.23
C ARG A 134 17.99 -6.65 12.75
N PHE A 135 16.80 -6.05 12.83
CA PHE A 135 15.62 -6.72 13.39
C PHE A 135 15.28 -7.99 12.59
N CYS A 136 15.25 -7.90 11.26
CA CYS A 136 14.98 -9.04 10.40
C CYS A 136 16.08 -10.11 10.50
N ALA A 137 17.35 -9.73 10.59
CA ALA A 137 18.45 -10.68 10.76
C ALA A 137 18.35 -11.44 12.10
N GLU A 138 18.11 -10.73 13.22
CA GLU A 138 17.98 -11.34 14.55
C GLU A 138 16.78 -12.28 14.64
N ARG A 139 15.68 -11.97 13.95
CA ARG A 139 14.46 -12.78 13.93
C ARG A 139 14.42 -13.84 12.82
N ASN A 140 15.41 -13.83 11.92
CA ASN A 140 15.38 -14.60 10.68
C ASN A 140 14.08 -14.36 9.87
N TYR A 141 13.63 -13.11 9.82
CA TYR A 141 12.45 -12.70 9.06
C TYR A 141 12.83 -12.31 7.63
N ARG A 142 11.99 -12.71 6.69
CA ARG A 142 12.04 -12.29 5.28
C ARG A 142 10.68 -11.71 4.92
N PRO A 143 10.48 -10.40 5.08
CA PRO A 143 9.17 -9.82 4.86
C PRO A 143 8.78 -9.87 3.38
N ALA A 144 7.51 -10.13 3.11
CA ALA A 144 6.91 -10.02 1.78
C ALA A 144 6.44 -8.59 1.49
N LEU A 145 6.01 -7.88 2.54
CA LEU A 145 5.54 -6.49 2.50
C LEU A 145 6.19 -5.68 3.63
N ILE A 146 6.58 -4.45 3.33
CA ILE A 146 6.95 -3.41 4.29
C ILE A 146 6.07 -2.18 4.04
N LYS A 147 5.16 -1.87 4.97
CA LYS A 147 4.48 -0.56 5.02
C LYS A 147 5.34 0.41 5.83
N VAL A 148 5.53 1.62 5.32
CA VAL A 148 6.21 2.72 6.01
C VAL A 148 5.31 3.96 6.08
N ASP A 149 5.09 4.46 7.29
CA ASP A 149 4.29 5.65 7.57
C ASP A 149 4.86 6.39 8.78
N VAL A 150 5.91 7.19 8.57
CA VAL A 150 6.72 7.75 9.67
C VAL A 150 6.85 9.26 9.58
N GLU A 151 5.89 9.91 8.92
CA GLU A 151 5.73 11.36 8.91
C GLU A 151 7.02 12.10 8.52
N GLY A 152 7.63 11.70 7.40
CA GLY A 152 8.80 12.35 6.80
C GLY A 152 10.15 11.69 7.12
N ALA A 153 10.18 10.67 7.98
CA ALA A 153 11.40 9.93 8.30
C ALA A 153 11.64 8.69 7.40
N GLU A 154 10.94 8.57 6.27
CA GLU A 154 10.94 7.36 5.43
C GLU A 154 12.34 7.05 4.89
N GLU A 155 13.13 8.08 4.56
CA GLU A 155 14.52 7.94 4.10
C GLU A 155 15.39 7.22 5.14
N HIS A 156 15.24 7.55 6.42
CA HIS A 156 15.97 6.88 7.49
C HIS A 156 15.54 5.42 7.65
N VAL A 157 14.24 5.13 7.55
CA VAL A 157 13.73 3.76 7.60
C VAL A 157 14.34 2.92 6.48
N PHE A 158 14.33 3.42 5.24
CA PHE A 158 14.87 2.69 4.10
C PHE A 158 16.40 2.57 4.12
N ALA A 159 17.10 3.57 4.64
CA ALA A 159 18.55 3.47 4.87
C ALA A 159 18.89 2.33 5.84
N GLY A 160 18.07 2.11 6.87
CA GLY A 160 18.16 0.99 7.81
C GLY A 160 17.59 -0.34 7.30
N ALA A 161 17.15 -0.41 6.05
CA ALA A 161 16.51 -1.60 5.44
C ALA A 161 17.25 -2.10 4.19
N ARG A 162 18.47 -1.63 3.96
CA ARG A 162 19.20 -1.83 2.70
C ARG A 162 19.35 -3.31 2.34
N THR A 163 19.76 -4.14 3.29
CA THR A 163 19.98 -5.58 3.07
C THR A 163 18.65 -6.28 2.78
N VAL A 164 17.61 -6.00 3.56
CA VAL A 164 16.27 -6.56 3.33
C VAL A 164 15.72 -6.14 1.96
N LEU A 165 15.88 -4.87 1.56
CA LEU A 165 15.40 -4.36 0.28
C LEU A 165 16.15 -4.96 -0.92
N LEU A 166 17.44 -5.29 -0.77
CA LEU A 166 18.25 -5.86 -1.86
C LEU A 166 18.18 -7.40 -1.94
N ASP A 167 18.04 -8.09 -0.79
CA ASP A 167 18.13 -9.55 -0.75
C ASP A 167 16.75 -10.23 -0.72
N ASN A 168 15.75 -9.61 -0.08
CA ASN A 168 14.41 -10.18 0.06
C ASN A 168 13.42 -9.61 -0.97
N LEU A 169 13.73 -8.42 -1.52
CA LEU A 169 12.91 -7.72 -2.50
C LEU A 169 11.42 -7.62 -2.08
N PRO A 170 11.10 -7.19 -0.83
CA PRO A 170 9.72 -7.05 -0.38
C PRO A 170 8.97 -6.06 -1.26
N HIS A 171 7.66 -6.21 -1.37
CA HIS A 171 6.79 -5.12 -1.77
C HIS A 171 6.88 -4.01 -0.72
N VAL A 172 6.92 -2.76 -1.15
CA VAL A 172 6.99 -1.62 -0.24
C VAL A 172 5.78 -0.74 -0.47
N VAL A 173 5.02 -0.43 0.57
CA VAL A 173 3.99 0.59 0.54
C VAL A 173 4.45 1.70 1.45
N PHE A 174 4.38 2.96 1.02
CA PHE A 174 4.74 4.05 1.90
C PHE A 174 3.90 5.29 1.65
N GLU A 175 3.72 6.08 2.70
CA GLU A 175 3.11 7.40 2.56
C GLU A 175 4.16 8.40 2.10
N PHE A 176 3.78 9.29 1.20
CA PHE A 176 4.55 10.47 0.85
C PHE A 176 3.68 11.69 1.16
N GLY A 177 4.23 12.81 1.62
CA GLY A 177 3.46 14.06 1.81
C GLY A 177 4.09 15.04 2.79
N HIS A 178 4.75 14.51 3.81
CA HIS A 178 5.30 15.27 4.92
C HIS A 178 6.76 15.64 4.63
N GLY A 179 7.02 16.90 4.26
CA GLY A 179 8.37 17.39 3.91
C GLY A 179 8.53 17.99 2.51
N PHE A 180 7.51 17.86 1.65
CA PHE A 180 7.54 18.34 0.27
C PHE A 180 7.32 19.86 0.09
N ALA A 181 7.02 20.57 1.17
CA ALA A 181 6.67 22.00 1.12
C ALA A 181 7.82 22.88 0.61
N ASP A 182 9.06 22.38 0.61
CA ASP A 182 10.25 23.09 0.14
C ASP A 182 10.67 22.75 -1.31
N GLY A 183 9.93 21.87 -1.98
CA GLY A 183 10.18 21.49 -3.38
C GLY A 183 11.34 20.51 -3.60
N ARG A 184 11.93 19.93 -2.54
CA ARG A 184 12.97 18.90 -2.68
C ARG A 184 12.38 17.53 -2.97
N THR A 185 13.10 16.74 -3.75
CA THR A 185 12.81 15.31 -3.89
C THR A 185 13.33 14.61 -2.63
N PRO A 186 12.50 13.88 -1.87
CA PRO A 186 13.00 13.09 -0.76
C PRO A 186 14.01 12.03 -1.23
N GLY A 187 15.07 11.79 -0.45
CA GLY A 187 16.13 10.86 -0.84
C GLY A 187 15.64 9.42 -0.95
N HIS A 188 14.56 9.04 -0.25
CA HIS A 188 13.99 7.69 -0.34
C HIS A 188 13.53 7.30 -1.74
N PHE A 189 13.05 8.24 -2.58
CA PHE A 189 12.67 7.92 -3.96
C PHE A 189 13.89 7.53 -4.80
N GLN A 190 15.01 8.23 -4.61
CA GLN A 190 16.26 7.91 -5.28
C GLN A 190 16.81 6.58 -4.75
N LEU A 191 16.83 6.40 -3.43
CA LEU A 191 17.32 5.19 -2.77
C LEU A 191 16.57 3.93 -3.25
N LEU A 192 15.24 3.97 -3.27
CA LEU A 192 14.42 2.87 -3.80
C LEU A 192 14.73 2.61 -5.29
N GLY A 193 14.88 3.67 -6.10
CA GLY A 193 15.27 3.54 -7.50
C GLY A 193 16.64 2.89 -7.70
N GLU A 194 17.63 3.25 -6.87
CA GLU A 194 18.97 2.64 -6.85
C GLU A 194 18.92 1.16 -6.47
N PHE A 195 17.97 0.77 -5.62
CA PHE A 195 17.71 -0.62 -5.27
C PHE A 195 16.82 -1.35 -6.27
N GLY A 196 16.51 -0.77 -7.44
CA GLY A 196 15.75 -1.46 -8.50
C GLY A 196 14.23 -1.41 -8.32
N TYR A 197 13.72 -0.55 -7.44
CA TYR A 197 12.28 -0.36 -7.26
C TYR A 197 11.69 0.68 -8.23
N ARG A 198 10.47 0.39 -8.65
CA ARG A 198 9.61 1.25 -9.47
C ARG A 198 8.45 1.73 -8.63
N LEU A 199 8.11 3.01 -8.74
CA LEU A 199 7.07 3.63 -7.91
C LEU A 199 5.75 3.65 -8.67
N PHE A 200 4.68 3.23 -7.99
CA PHE A 200 3.33 3.20 -8.51
C PHE A 200 2.38 3.96 -7.59
N ILE A 201 1.55 4.83 -8.16
CA ILE A 201 0.50 5.50 -7.42
C ILE A 201 -0.64 4.51 -7.20
N VAL A 202 -1.05 4.35 -5.95
CA VAL A 202 -2.20 3.50 -5.58
C VAL A 202 -3.47 4.30 -5.31
N ASP A 203 -3.34 5.60 -5.00
CA ASP A 203 -4.46 6.52 -4.82
C ASP A 203 -4.26 7.82 -5.64
N LEU A 204 -5.10 8.01 -6.67
CA LEU A 204 -5.08 9.18 -7.55
C LEU A 204 -5.90 10.36 -6.99
N THR A 205 -6.55 10.20 -5.84
CA THR A 205 -7.39 11.23 -5.22
C THR A 205 -6.57 12.45 -4.80
N TYR A 206 -5.27 12.27 -4.56
CA TYR A 206 -4.32 13.31 -4.15
C TYR A 206 -3.63 14.04 -5.30
N PHE A 207 -4.22 14.10 -6.51
CA PHE A 207 -3.61 14.73 -7.69
C PHE A 207 -4.48 15.85 -8.30
N ARG A 208 -3.91 17.06 -8.44
CA ARG A 208 -4.62 18.35 -8.66
C ARG A 208 -5.26 18.43 -10.04
N ASN A 209 -4.50 17.97 -11.01
CA ASN A 209 -4.86 17.86 -12.41
C ASN A 209 -4.33 16.51 -12.82
N ARG A 210 -5.17 15.47 -12.87
CA ARG A 210 -4.77 14.17 -13.46
C ARG A 210 -4.17 14.47 -14.83
N PRO A 211 -2.84 14.32 -15.04
CA PRO A 211 -2.28 14.54 -16.37
C PRO A 211 -2.98 13.58 -17.35
N ALA A 212 -3.10 13.92 -18.64
CA ALA A 212 -3.97 13.15 -19.55
C ALA A 212 -3.70 11.63 -19.53
N ARG A 213 -2.44 11.23 -19.29
CA ARG A 213 -2.04 9.83 -19.14
C ARG A 213 -2.59 9.12 -17.88
N PHE A 214 -3.19 9.84 -16.93
CA PHE A 214 -3.73 9.38 -15.65
C PHE A 214 -5.26 9.48 -15.54
N ARG A 215 -5.96 9.93 -16.60
CA ARG A 215 -7.40 10.23 -16.54
C ARG A 215 -8.31 9.00 -16.69
N ASP A 216 -7.81 7.90 -17.24
CA ASP A 216 -8.56 6.65 -17.51
C ASP A 216 -8.23 5.50 -16.53
N LEU A 217 -7.62 5.79 -15.38
CA LEU A 217 -6.89 4.79 -14.57
C LEU A 217 -7.59 4.38 -13.26
N SER A 218 -8.92 4.40 -13.20
CA SER A 218 -9.65 3.99 -11.99
C SER A 218 -9.26 2.58 -11.49
N ASP A 219 -8.77 1.73 -12.39
CA ASP A 219 -8.55 0.31 -12.13
C ASP A 219 -7.09 -0.14 -12.36
N THR A 220 -6.10 0.77 -12.38
CA THR A 220 -4.71 0.38 -12.76
C THR A 220 -3.62 1.01 -11.90
N LEU A 221 -2.65 0.20 -11.47
CA LEU A 221 -1.39 0.67 -10.88
C LEU A 221 -0.65 1.56 -11.89
N VAL A 222 -0.23 2.72 -11.43
CA VAL A 222 0.30 3.74 -12.31
C VAL A 222 1.74 4.05 -11.99
N GLU A 223 2.65 3.66 -12.88
CA GLU A 223 4.07 4.01 -12.71
C GLU A 223 4.24 5.53 -12.73
N ALA A 224 4.89 6.07 -11.70
CA ALA A 224 5.20 7.48 -11.55
C ALA A 224 6.70 7.67 -11.35
N THR A 225 7.29 8.62 -12.07
CA THR A 225 8.65 9.05 -11.74
C THR A 225 8.62 9.97 -10.51
N PRO A 226 9.72 10.12 -9.76
CA PRO A 226 9.78 11.09 -8.66
C PRO A 226 9.36 12.51 -9.10
N ALA A 227 9.76 12.90 -10.30
CA ALA A 227 9.39 14.18 -10.88
C ALA A 227 7.87 14.30 -11.16
N ASP A 228 7.18 13.19 -11.41
CA ASP A 228 5.73 13.16 -11.58
C ASP A 228 4.99 13.33 -10.26
N LEU A 229 5.49 12.70 -9.19
CA LEU A 229 4.96 12.85 -7.84
C LEU A 229 5.08 14.30 -7.37
N LEU A 230 6.28 14.89 -7.50
CA LEU A 230 6.55 16.28 -7.11
C LEU A 230 5.70 17.31 -7.84
N ARG A 231 5.44 17.09 -9.15
CA ARG A 231 4.72 18.07 -9.97
C ARG A 231 3.21 18.03 -9.79
N ASN A 232 2.64 16.87 -9.49
CA ASN A 232 1.20 16.66 -9.64
C ASN A 232 0.47 16.33 -8.33
N ALA A 233 1.18 15.91 -7.29
CA ALA A 233 0.56 15.67 -6.00
C ALA A 233 0.10 16.97 -5.34
N THR A 234 -1.13 16.98 -4.81
CA THR A 234 -1.73 18.12 -4.10
C THR A 234 -1.46 18.13 -2.63
N SER A 235 -1.18 16.95 -2.10
CA SER A 235 -1.09 16.57 -0.70
C SER A 235 -0.32 15.25 -0.65
N GLY A 236 -0.17 14.71 0.56
CA GLY A 236 0.33 13.35 0.70
C GLY A 236 -0.58 12.29 0.10
N GLY A 237 -0.07 11.06 -0.03
CA GLY A 237 -0.79 9.88 -0.51
C GLY A 237 0.05 8.60 -0.37
N ASN A 238 -0.48 7.47 -0.82
CA ASN A 238 0.22 6.19 -0.76
C ASN A 238 0.91 5.85 -2.10
N ILE A 239 2.14 5.32 -2.01
CA ILE A 239 2.92 4.78 -3.12
C ILE A 239 3.18 3.30 -2.87
N LEU A 240 2.97 2.50 -3.91
CA LEU A 240 3.46 1.13 -3.98
C LEU A 240 4.78 1.12 -4.76
N ALA A 241 5.85 0.70 -4.11
CA ALA A 241 7.13 0.43 -4.74
C ALA A 241 7.30 -1.08 -4.97
N LEU A 242 7.57 -1.43 -6.24
CA LEU A 242 7.77 -2.81 -6.69
C LEU A 242 9.17 -2.98 -7.26
N HIS A 243 9.89 -4.00 -6.81
CA HIS A 243 11.17 -4.35 -7.42
C HIS A 243 10.97 -4.89 -8.84
N VAL A 244 11.85 -4.53 -9.78
CA VAL A 244 11.74 -4.94 -11.19
C VAL A 244 11.70 -6.46 -11.40
N ASP A 245 12.36 -7.23 -10.54
CA ASP A 245 12.37 -8.70 -10.62
C ASP A 245 11.07 -9.34 -10.14
N LYS A 246 10.27 -8.62 -9.34
CA LYS A 246 8.96 -9.05 -8.86
C LYS A 246 7.84 -8.73 -9.84
N TRP A 247 8.14 -8.02 -10.93
CA TRP A 247 7.16 -7.58 -11.91
C TRP A 247 6.37 -8.75 -12.52
N ALA A 248 7.04 -9.85 -12.87
CA ALA A 248 6.39 -11.02 -13.47
C ALA A 248 5.41 -11.72 -12.50
N GLU A 249 5.67 -11.64 -11.19
CA GLU A 249 4.78 -12.15 -10.14
C GLU A 249 3.52 -11.28 -10.04
N VAL A 250 3.67 -9.97 -9.89
CA VAL A 250 2.56 -9.01 -9.82
C VAL A 250 1.69 -9.06 -11.08
N LEU A 251 2.27 -9.18 -12.27
CA LEU A 251 1.50 -9.34 -13.52
C LEU A 251 0.75 -10.66 -13.61
N ARG A 252 1.20 -11.73 -12.96
CA ARG A 252 0.45 -12.99 -12.89
C ARG A 252 -0.71 -12.85 -11.91
N GLU A 253 -0.47 -12.26 -10.74
CA GLU A 253 -1.48 -12.12 -9.70
C GLU A 253 -2.62 -11.18 -10.11
N THR A 254 -2.30 -10.04 -10.71
CA THR A 254 -3.29 -9.13 -11.31
C THR A 254 -4.12 -9.77 -12.43
N LYS A 255 -3.57 -10.77 -13.16
CA LYS A 255 -4.33 -11.54 -14.17
C LYS A 255 -5.23 -12.59 -13.54
N THR A 256 -4.89 -13.09 -12.36
CA THR A 256 -5.67 -14.10 -11.63
C THR A 256 -6.68 -13.50 -10.66
N MET A 257 -6.52 -12.24 -10.26
CA MET A 257 -7.49 -11.52 -9.46
C MET A 257 -8.74 -11.23 -10.32
N SER A 258 -9.79 -12.00 -10.08
CA SER A 258 -11.14 -11.63 -10.46
C SER A 258 -11.73 -10.79 -9.34
N PHE A 259 -11.89 -9.48 -9.55
CA PHE A 259 -12.67 -8.64 -8.65
C PHE A 259 -14.13 -9.11 -8.72
N THR A 260 -14.60 -9.77 -7.67
CA THR A 260 -16.02 -10.05 -7.51
C THR A 260 -16.70 -8.77 -7.08
N ALA A 261 -17.36 -8.10 -8.02
CA ALA A 261 -18.40 -7.13 -7.70
C ALA A 261 -19.52 -7.85 -6.94
N ALA A 262 -19.49 -7.79 -5.61
CA ALA A 262 -20.72 -7.81 -4.85
C ALA A 262 -21.34 -6.42 -5.11
N GLU A 263 -22.23 -6.21 -6.08
CA GLU A 263 -23.35 -7.03 -6.53
C GLU A 263 -23.46 -7.04 -8.06
N GLN A 264 -23.19 -8.18 -8.71
CA GLN A 264 -24.07 -8.81 -9.72
C GLN A 264 -23.43 -10.12 -10.25
N ARG A 265 -23.75 -11.21 -9.53
CA ARG A 265 -23.86 -12.62 -9.94
C ARG A 265 -22.95 -13.17 -11.07
N VAL A 266 -22.00 -13.98 -10.62
CA VAL A 266 -21.35 -15.19 -11.19
C VAL A 266 -21.95 -15.81 -12.46
N VAL A 267 -21.08 -16.07 -13.46
CA VAL A 267 -21.13 -17.28 -14.33
C VAL A 267 -19.71 -17.85 -14.49
N PHE A 268 -19.56 -19.14 -14.19
CA PHE A 268 -18.32 -19.93 -14.21
C PHE A 268 -17.90 -20.37 -15.61
N THR A 269 -16.59 -20.49 -15.87
CA THR A 269 -16.06 -21.55 -16.75
C THR A 269 -14.72 -22.11 -16.22
N ALA A 270 -14.77 -23.31 -15.64
CA ALA A 270 -13.61 -24.21 -15.50
C ALA A 270 -14.05 -25.60 -16.02
N PRO A 271 -13.33 -26.23 -16.98
CA PRO A 271 -13.73 -27.52 -17.54
C PRO A 271 -13.65 -28.75 -16.61
N SER A 272 -13.45 -28.63 -15.29
CA SER A 272 -13.26 -29.80 -14.41
C SER A 272 -14.42 -30.15 -13.49
N LEU A 273 -15.61 -29.52 -13.62
CA LEU A 273 -16.79 -29.87 -12.80
C LEU A 273 -18.08 -30.08 -13.61
N LYS A 274 -17.97 -30.61 -14.83
CA LYS A 274 -19.11 -31.00 -15.68
C LYS A 274 -19.89 -32.23 -15.19
N GLY A 275 -19.56 -32.80 -14.04
CA GLY A 275 -20.07 -34.11 -13.64
C GLY A 275 -21.46 -34.17 -13.01
N ARG A 276 -22.07 -33.05 -12.53
CA ARG A 276 -23.24 -33.22 -11.64
C ARG A 276 -24.44 -32.27 -11.72
N LEU A 277 -24.49 -31.25 -12.58
CA LEU A 277 -25.68 -30.36 -12.60
C LEU A 277 -26.09 -29.92 -14.01
N ALA A 278 -26.35 -30.89 -14.90
CA ALA A 278 -26.97 -30.65 -16.20
C ALA A 278 -28.35 -31.34 -16.25
N SER A 279 -29.41 -30.66 -15.78
CA SER A 279 -30.78 -31.13 -16.05
C SER A 279 -31.88 -30.07 -16.00
N THR A 280 -31.59 -28.79 -15.78
CA THR A 280 -32.68 -27.81 -15.62
C THR A 280 -32.23 -26.46 -16.13
N LEU A 281 -32.65 -26.09 -17.35
CA LEU A 281 -33.11 -24.76 -17.79
C LEU A 281 -33.28 -24.74 -19.32
N HIS A 282 -34.28 -24.02 -19.79
CA HIS A 282 -34.89 -24.17 -21.13
C HIS A 282 -34.37 -23.12 -22.12
N ARG A 283 -34.43 -23.45 -23.42
CA ARG A 283 -33.74 -22.74 -24.53
C ARG A 283 -34.19 -21.28 -24.73
N ALA A 284 -35.35 -20.88 -24.20
CA ALA A 284 -35.90 -19.54 -24.40
C ALA A 284 -35.29 -18.46 -23.47
N GLU A 285 -34.67 -18.84 -22.35
CA GLU A 285 -34.03 -17.88 -21.43
C GLU A 285 -32.62 -17.48 -21.89
N VAL A 286 -32.00 -18.30 -22.75
CA VAL A 286 -30.68 -18.06 -23.34
C VAL A 286 -30.73 -16.97 -24.42
N ASP A 287 -31.84 -16.86 -25.15
CA ASP A 287 -31.92 -15.94 -26.30
C ASP A 287 -32.24 -14.50 -25.89
N MET A 288 -32.86 -14.28 -24.72
CA MET A 288 -33.10 -12.93 -24.18
C MET A 288 -31.80 -12.25 -23.71
N LEU A 289 -30.79 -13.03 -23.33
CA LEU A 289 -29.47 -12.55 -22.91
C LEU A 289 -28.56 -12.11 -24.07
N ASN A 290 -28.86 -12.51 -25.31
CA ASN A 290 -28.02 -12.21 -26.46
C ASN A 290 -28.37 -10.87 -27.17
N GLY A 291 -29.46 -10.20 -26.77
CA GLY A 291 -30.00 -9.02 -27.48
C GLY A 291 -29.50 -7.64 -27.04
N VAL A 292 -28.84 -7.51 -25.88
CA VAL A 292 -28.44 -6.19 -25.34
C VAL A 292 -27.12 -6.30 -24.56
N ALA A 293 -25.98 -5.98 -25.17
CA ALA A 293 -24.73 -5.65 -24.45
C ALA A 293 -23.62 -5.06 -25.36
N SER A 294 -23.91 -3.96 -26.05
CA SER A 294 -22.86 -3.06 -26.56
C SER A 294 -22.22 -2.32 -25.38
N GLY A 295 -21.26 -2.95 -24.72
CA GLY A 295 -20.52 -2.39 -23.58
C GLY A 295 -19.17 -3.05 -23.27
N TYR A 296 -18.72 -3.99 -24.09
CA TYR A 296 -17.42 -4.67 -23.95
C TYR A 296 -16.26 -3.81 -24.49
N ARG A 297 -15.79 -2.81 -23.72
CA ARG A 297 -14.51 -2.13 -24.00
C ARG A 297 -13.56 -1.92 -22.81
N ALA A 298 -13.95 -2.21 -21.56
CA ALA A 298 -13.10 -1.86 -20.40
C ALA A 298 -12.10 -2.96 -19.96
N VAL A 299 -12.34 -4.24 -20.23
CA VAL A 299 -11.50 -5.33 -19.63
C VAL A 299 -10.31 -5.75 -20.52
N ARG A 300 -10.18 -5.18 -21.72
CA ARG A 300 -9.05 -5.44 -22.63
C ARG A 300 -7.94 -4.37 -22.57
N SER A 301 -8.14 -3.26 -21.85
CA SER A 301 -7.22 -2.11 -21.83
C SER A 301 -6.06 -2.28 -20.84
N VAL A 302 -6.23 -3.03 -19.75
CA VAL A 302 -5.25 -3.12 -18.65
C VAL A 302 -4.01 -3.95 -19.03
N ALA A 303 -4.20 -5.13 -19.63
CA ALA A 303 -3.08 -5.96 -20.09
C ALA A 303 -2.41 -5.40 -21.37
N VAL A 304 -3.16 -4.69 -22.22
CA VAL A 304 -2.64 -4.09 -23.47
C VAL A 304 -1.90 -2.78 -23.20
N GLY A 305 -2.28 -2.02 -22.17
CA GLY A 305 -1.61 -0.78 -21.78
C GLY A 305 -0.18 -1.03 -21.27
N VAL A 306 -0.02 -1.97 -20.36
CA VAL A 306 1.29 -2.36 -19.80
C VAL A 306 2.16 -3.05 -20.87
N ALA A 307 1.59 -3.94 -21.68
CA ALA A 307 2.33 -4.60 -22.76
C ALA A 307 2.78 -3.61 -23.86
N ARG A 308 1.95 -2.63 -24.24
CA ARG A 308 2.33 -1.58 -25.21
C ARG A 308 3.36 -0.61 -24.66
N TYR A 309 3.33 -0.31 -23.35
CA TYR A 309 4.32 0.54 -22.69
C TYR A 309 5.71 -0.12 -22.69
N ILE A 310 5.77 -1.43 -22.40
CA ILE A 310 7.01 -2.23 -22.42
C ILE A 310 7.56 -2.38 -23.85
N LEU A 311 6.71 -2.68 -24.84
CA LEU A 311 7.11 -2.83 -26.24
C LEU A 311 7.59 -1.51 -26.88
N LYS A 312 7.13 -0.34 -26.39
CA LYS A 312 7.57 0.97 -26.91
C LYS A 312 8.95 1.42 -26.43
N ARG A 313 9.47 0.85 -25.34
CA ARG A 313 10.75 1.27 -24.73
C ARG A 313 11.93 0.34 -25.01
N GLY A 314 11.76 -0.68 -25.85
CA GLY A 314 12.88 -1.40 -26.45
C GLY A 314 13.87 -2.01 -25.45
N VAL A 315 13.37 -2.56 -24.34
CA VAL A 315 14.19 -3.41 -23.48
C VAL A 315 14.26 -4.76 -24.19
N LYS A 316 15.42 -5.05 -24.79
CA LYS A 316 15.77 -6.39 -25.30
C LYS A 316 15.98 -7.37 -24.15
#